data_AF-A0A3B9PHG7-F1
#
_entry.id   AF-A0A3B9PHG7-F1
#
_cell.length_a   1.000
_cell.length_b   1.000
_cell.length_c   1.000
_cell.angle_alpha   90.00
_cell.angle_beta   90.00
_cell.angle_gamma   90.00
#
_symmetry.space_group_name_H-M   'P 1'
#
loop_
_entity.id
_entity.type
_entity.pdbx_description
1 polymer ?
#
loop_
_entity_poly.entity_id
_entity_poly.type
_entity_poly.pdbx_seq_one_letter_code
_entity_poly.pdbx_strand_id
1 'polypeptide(L)' 'MALDTASKSKIVSDFQRAQGDTGSPEVQIALLTARINGLAPHFKEHGKDHHSR' A
#
# COMPACT_ATOMS: atom_id res chain seq x y z
N MET A 1 6.93 -0.27 6.23
CA MET A 1 7.87 -0.65 5.15
C MET A 1 7.43 -0.09 3.82
N ALA A 2 8.37 0.24 2.94
CA ALA A 2 8.07 0.72 1.59
C ALA A 2 7.56 -0.43 0.71
N LEU A 3 6.54 -0.16 -0.10
CA LEU A 3 6.06 -1.09 -1.13
C LEU A 3 7.11 -1.20 -2.24
N ASP A 4 7.45 -2.43 -2.62
CA ASP A 4 8.31 -2.67 -3.77
C ASP A 4 7.58 -2.33 -5.08
N THR A 5 8.36 -2.09 -6.14
CA THR A 5 7.85 -1.65 -7.43
C THR A 5 7.00 -2.72 -8.12
N ALA A 6 7.29 -4.00 -7.92
CA ALA A 6 6.55 -5.11 -8.52
C ALA A 6 5.17 -5.26 -7.88
N SER A 7 5.10 -5.26 -6.55
CA SER A 7 3.83 -5.29 -5.79
C SER A 7 2.98 -4.07 -6.10
N LYS A 8 3.58 -2.88 -6.19
CA LYS A 8 2.88 -1.66 -6.57
C LYS A 8 2.28 -1.76 -7.97
N SER A 9 3.06 -2.23 -8.95
CA SER A 9 2.58 -2.39 -10.33
C SER A 9 1.45 -3.42 -10.44
N LYS A 10 1.55 -4.51 -9.66
CA LYS A 10 0.49 -5.52 -9.57
C LYS A 10 -0.80 -4.94 -9.00
N ILE A 11 -0.74 -4.25 -7.85
CA ILE A 11 -1.92 -3.62 -7.23
C ILE A 11 -2.58 -2.60 -8.18
N VAL A 12 -1.78 -1.80 -8.88
CA VAL A 12 -2.33 -0.86 -9.88
C VAL A 12 -3.05 -1.63 -10.99
N SER A 13 -2.44 -2.70 -11.50
CA SER A 13 -3.04 -3.50 -12.58
C SER A 13 -4.34 -4.21 -12.18
N ASP A 14 -4.43 -4.64 -10.92
CA ASP A 14 -5.58 -5.37 -10.38
C ASP A 14 -6.79 -4.45 -10.10
N PHE A 15 -6.55 -3.17 -9.78
CA PHE A 15 -7.59 -2.22 -9.35
C PHE A 15 -7.83 -1.04 -10.31
N GLN A 16 -7.03 -0.90 -11.38
CA GLN A 16 -7.23 0.13 -12.39
C GLN A 16 -8.58 -0.01 -13.08
N ARG A 17 -9.29 1.11 -13.31
CA ARG A 17 -10.57 1.10 -14.04
C ARG A 17 -10.39 1.09 -15.55
N ALA A 18 -9.25 1.61 -16.00
CA ALA A 18 -8.83 1.64 -17.39
C ALA A 18 -7.31 1.50 -17.45
N GLN A 19 -6.78 1.12 -18.61
CA GLN A 19 -5.33 0.99 -18.78
C GLN A 19 -4.63 2.33 -18.48
N GLY A 20 -3.68 2.31 -17.54
CA GLY A 20 -2.92 3.50 -17.15
C GLY A 20 -3.61 4.34 -16.06
N ASP A 21 -4.75 3.89 -15.53
CA ASP A 21 -5.35 4.52 -14.35
C ASP A 21 -4.53 4.19 -13.09
N THR A 22 -3.68 5.13 -12.69
CA THR A 22 -2.84 5.00 -11.49
C THR A 22 -3.35 5.83 -10.31
N GLY A 23 -4.46 6.55 -10.49
CA GLY A 23 -4.87 7.64 -9.60
C GLY A 23 -6.31 7.57 -9.13
N SER A 24 -7.11 6.63 -9.63
CA SER A 24 -8.49 6.45 -9.18
C SER A 24 -8.59 6.13 -7.69
N PRO A 25 -9.75 6.45 -7.08
CA PRO A 25 -10.00 6.11 -5.68
C PRO A 25 -9.75 4.63 -5.37
N GLU A 26 -10.16 3.74 -6.25
CA GLU A 26 -10.00 2.29 -6.10
C GLU A 26 -8.52 1.89 -6.03
N VAL A 27 -7.70 2.39 -6.96
CA VAL A 27 -6.25 2.15 -6.98
C VAL A 27 -5.56 2.76 -5.76
N GLN A 28 -5.92 4.00 -5.39
CA GLN A 28 -5.34 4.65 -4.22
C GLN A 28 -5.69 3.92 -2.92
N ILE A 29 -6.95 3.51 -2.74
CA ILE A 29 -7.40 2.73 -1.58
C ILE A 29 -6.66 1.40 -1.52
N ALA A 30 -6.51 0.69 -2.65
CA ALA A 30 -5.78 -0.57 -2.68
C ALA A 30 -4.31 -0.40 -2.28
N LEU A 31 -3.63 0.64 -2.78
CA LEU A 31 -2.24 0.94 -2.42
C LEU A 31 -2.08 1.31 -0.93
N LEU A 32 -2.97 2.14 -0.38
CA LEU A 32 -2.95 2.51 1.03
C LEU A 32 -3.24 1.29 1.92
N THR A 33 -4.19 0.45 1.53
CA THR A 33 -4.54 -0.79 2.25
C THR A 33 -3.36 -1.74 2.32
N ALA A 34 -2.69 -1.97 1.19
CA ALA A 34 -1.50 -2.82 1.13
C ALA A 34 -0.38 -2.29 2.05
N ARG A 35 -0.17 -0.96 2.05
CA ARG A 35 0.82 -0.32 2.92
C ARG A 35 0.48 -0.46 4.40
N ILE A 36 -0.78 -0.26 4.78
CA ILE A 36 -1.26 -0.42 6.17
C ILE A 36 -1.06 -1.86 6.64
N ASN A 37 -1.46 -2.84 5.81
CA ASN A 37 -1.30 -4.26 6.14
C ASN A 37 0.16 -4.66 6.30
N GLY A 38 1.07 -4.09 5.50
CA GLY A 38 2.51 -4.30 5.66
C GLY A 38 3.13 -3.60 6.87
N LEU A 39 2.51 -2.52 7.38
CA LEU A 39 2.96 -1.81 8.58
C LEU A 39 2.40 -2.38 9.89
N ALA A 40 1.25 -3.05 9.85
CA ALA A 40 0.65 -3.69 11.01
C ALA A 40 1.61 -4.62 11.78
N PRO A 41 2.39 -5.54 11.15
CA PRO A 41 3.37 -6.34 11.87
C PRO A 41 4.54 -5.52 12.42
N HIS A 42 5.02 -4.51 11.67
CA HIS A 42 6.09 -3.59 12.12
C HIS A 42 5.70 -2.92 13.44
N PHE A 43 4.48 -2.42 13.58
CA PHE A 43 4.04 -1.77 14.82
C PHE A 43 3.76 -2.76 15.97
N LYS A 44 3.53 -4.03 15.68
CA LYS A 44 3.45 -5.08 16.72
C LYS A 44 4.82 -5.38 17.30
N GLU A 45 5.85 -5.42 16.46
CA GLU A 45 7.24 -5.64 16.87
C GLU A 45 7.86 -4.38 17.50
N HIS A 46 7.56 -3.21 16.94
CA HIS A 46 8.11 -1.91 17.35
C HIS A 46 7.06 -1.05 18.08
N GLY A 47 6.62 -1.49 19.26
CA GLY A 47 5.57 -0.80 20.03
C GLY A 47 5.89 0.64 20.46
N LYS A 48 7.17 1.04 20.48
CA LYS A 48 7.63 2.39 20.83
C LYS A 48 7.83 3.32 19.62
N ASP A 49 7.66 2.81 18.40
CA ASP A 49 7.76 3.63 17.19
C ASP A 49 6.46 4.42 16.97
N HIS A 50 6.42 5.62 17.54
CA HIS A 50 5.31 6.57 17.39
C HIS A 50 5.45 7.51 16.20
N HIS A 51 6.66 7.68 15.66
CA HIS A 51 6.92 8.62 14.56
C HIS A 51 6.47 8.05 13.22
N SER A 52 6.51 6.73 13.07
CA SER A 52 6.05 6.06 11.86
C SER A 52 4.55 5.71 11.88
N ARG A 53 3.89 5.77 13.06
CA ARG A 53 2.49 5.37 13.29
C ARG A 53 1.50 6.41 12.83
#